data_AF-A0A1V4W0M9-F1
#
_entry.id   AF-A0A1V4W0M9-F1
#
_cell.length_a   1.000
_cell.length_b   1.000
_cell.length_c   1.000
_cell.angle_alpha   90.00
_cell.angle_beta   90.00
_cell.angle_gamma   90.00
#
_symmetry.space_group_name_H-M   'P 1'
#
loop_
_entity.id
_entity.type
_entity.pdbx_description
1 polymer ?
#
loop_
_entity_poly.entity_id
_entity_poly.type
_entity_poly.pdbx_seq_one_letter_code
_entity_poly.pdbx_strand_id
1 'polypeptide(L)' 'MEQLTQMELLQLEELLRAEELAVKKSDFFADNCQDADLKKIFQESSRVHQGHLDGLLGQLRSLNGKTATGGSLI' A
#
# COMPACT_ATOMS: atom_id res chain seq x y z
N MET A 1 19.47 4.33 11.14
CA MET A 1 18.32 4.80 10.35
C MET A 1 17.16 4.88 11.31
N GLU A 2 16.49 6.03 11.38
CA GLU A 2 15.59 6.40 12.47
C GLU A 2 14.26 5.62 12.43
N GLN A 3 13.71 5.33 13.61
CA GLN A 3 12.32 4.90 13.74
C GLN A 3 11.41 5.99 13.18
N LEU A 4 10.33 5.60 12.50
CA LEU A 4 9.29 6.54 12.10
C LEU A 4 8.76 7.28 13.32
N THR A 5 8.63 8.60 13.20
CA THR A 5 7.89 9.40 14.16
C THR A 5 6.42 8.97 14.19
N GLN A 6 5.71 9.31 15.26
CA GLN A 6 4.27 9.03 15.35
C GLN A 6 3.47 9.67 14.21
N MET A 7 3.90 10.85 13.74
CA MET A 7 3.25 11.54 12.63
C MET A 7 3.45 10.80 11.31
N GLU A 8 4.68 10.34 11.03
CA GLU A 8 4.96 9.56 9.81
C GLU A 8 4.24 8.22 9.83
N LEU A 9 4.13 7.57 11.00
CA LEU A 9 3.35 6.34 11.16
C LEU A 9 1.86 6.58 10.85
N LEU A 10 1.27 7.67 11.39
CA LEU A 10 -0.12 8.02 11.12
C LEU A 10 -0.36 8.28 9.62
N GLN A 11 0.52 9.04 8.98
CA GLN A 11 0.43 9.33 7.54
C GLN A 11 0.57 8.06 6.69
N LEU A 12 1.44 7.13 7.10
CA LEU A 12 1.58 5.84 6.43
C LEU A 12 0.32 4.99 6.56
N GLU A 13 -0.31 4.94 7.74
CA GLU A 13 -1.59 4.25 7.93
C GLU A 13 -2.72 4.87 7.10
N GLU A 14 -2.79 6.19 7.01
CA GLU A 14 -3.75 6.88 6.16
C GLU A 14 -3.53 6.54 4.68
N LEU A 15 -2.28 6.54 4.22
CA LEU A 15 -1.93 6.18 2.86
C LEU A 15 -2.29 4.72 2.55
N LEU A 16 -2.00 3.78 3.46
CA LEU A 16 -2.39 2.37 3.31
C LEU A 16 -3.91 2.22 3.13
N ARG A 17 -4.71 2.92 3.96
CA ARG A 17 -6.18 2.91 3.84
C ARG A 17 -6.65 3.54 2.53
N ALA A 18 -5.98 4.59 2.06
CA ALA A 18 -6.32 5.26 0.81
C ALA A 18 -6.04 4.36 -0.41
N GLU A 19 -4.89 3.68 -0.44
CA GLU A 19 -4.53 2.74 -1.51
C GLU A 19 -5.49 1.54 -1.53
N GLU A 20 -5.84 0.97 -0.38
CA GLU A 20 -6.83 -0.12 -0.29
C GLU A 20 -8.21 0.32 -0.83
N LEU A 21 -8.65 1.54 -0.49
CA LEU A 21 -9.90 2.08 -1.00
C LEU A 21 -9.83 2.32 -2.52
N ALA A 22 -8.68 2.76 -3.04
CA ALA A 22 -8.48 2.98 -4.47
C ALA A 22 -8.58 1.66 -5.25
N VAL A 23 -7.94 0.59 -4.78
CA VAL A 23 -8.08 -0.77 -5.36
C VAL A 23 -9.56 -1.16 -5.44
N LYS A 24 -10.28 -1.11 -4.32
CA LYS A 24 -11.71 -1.49 -4.26
C LYS A 24 -12.58 -0.69 -5.22
N LYS A 25 -12.35 0.62 -5.34
CA LYS A 25 -13.11 1.48 -6.25
C LYS A 25 -12.79 1.19 -7.70
N SER A 26 -11.52 0.99 -8.03
CA SER A 26 -11.09 0.66 -9.39
C SER A 26 -11.64 -0.70 -9.83
N ASP A 27 -11.60 -1.72 -8.97
CA ASP A 27 -12.22 -3.02 -9.24
C ASP A 27 -13.74 -2.89 -9.41
N PHE A 28 -14.41 -2.17 -8.50
CA PHE A 28 -15.85 -1.92 -8.61
C PHE A 28 -16.21 -1.24 -9.94
N PHE A 29 -15.47 -0.22 -10.37
CA PHE A 29 -15.72 0.43 -11.65
C PHE A 29 -15.41 -0.48 -12.83
N ALA A 30 -14.34 -1.28 -12.79
CA ALA A 30 -14.03 -2.24 -13.84
C ALA A 30 -15.13 -3.29 -14.03
N ASP A 31 -15.75 -3.75 -12.93
CA ASP A 31 -16.81 -4.75 -12.95
C ASP A 31 -18.16 -4.19 -13.43
N ASN A 32 -18.42 -2.91 -13.18
CA ASN A 32 -19.68 -2.24 -13.52
C ASN A 32 -19.59 -1.37 -14.78
N CYS A 33 -18.44 -1.32 -15.47
CA CYS A 33 -18.26 -0.57 -16.70
C CYS A 33 -18.56 -1.44 -17.94
N GLN A 34 -19.34 -0.89 -18.87
CA GLN A 34 -19.65 -1.53 -20.15
C GLN A 34 -18.66 -1.15 -21.26
N ASP A 35 -18.00 0.00 -21.11
CA ASP A 35 -17.00 0.48 -22.06
C ASP A 35 -15.69 -0.31 -21.88
N ALA A 36 -15.23 -0.95 -22.95
CA ALA A 36 -14.09 -1.84 -22.91
C ALA A 36 -12.75 -1.11 -22.66
N ASP A 37 -12.61 0.13 -23.09
CA ASP A 37 -11.38 0.89 -22.93
C ASP A 37 -11.32 1.53 -21.53
N LEU A 38 -12.44 2.04 -21.03
CA LEU A 38 -12.54 2.47 -19.63
C LEU A 38 -12.33 1.30 -18.65
N LYS A 39 -12.87 0.12 -18.95
CA LYS A 39 -12.62 -1.08 -18.15
C LYS A 39 -11.13 -1.39 -18.03
N LYS A 40 -10.37 -1.33 -19.12
CA LYS A 40 -8.91 -1.53 -19.10
C LYS A 40 -8.21 -0.51 -18.22
N ILE A 41 -8.62 0.76 -18.28
CA ILE A 41 -8.06 1.83 -17.45
C ILE A 41 -8.30 1.55 -15.96
N PHE A 42 -9.51 1.12 -15.58
CA PHE A 42 -9.80 0.76 -14.20
C PHE A 42 -9.02 -0.48 -13.72
N GLN A 43 -8.88 -1.49 -14.58
CA GLN A 43 -8.05 -2.68 -14.28
C GLN A 43 -6.57 -2.31 -14.09
N GLU A 44 -6.04 -1.42 -14.93
CA GLU A 44 -4.67 -0.93 -14.78
C GLU A 44 -4.51 -0.11 -13.50
N SER A 45 -5.47 0.77 -13.19
CA SER A 45 -5.48 1.54 -11.94
C SER A 45 -5.47 0.63 -10.72
N SER A 46 -6.33 -0.40 -10.68
CA SER A 46 -6.35 -1.38 -9.59
C SER A 46 -4.98 -2.05 -9.40
N ARG A 47 -4.36 -2.51 -10.50
CA ARG A 47 -3.01 -3.11 -10.45
C ARG A 47 -1.96 -2.15 -9.90
N VAL A 48 -1.99 -0.87 -10.28
CA VAL A 48 -1.05 0.14 -9.78
C VAL A 48 -1.21 0.35 -8.28
N HIS A 49 -2.45 0.56 -7.80
CA HIS A 49 -2.73 0.76 -6.38
C HIS A 49 -2.40 -0.48 -5.54
N GLN A 50 -2.65 -1.69 -6.06
CA GLN A 50 -2.21 -2.93 -5.40
C GLN A 50 -0.70 -3.00 -5.27
N GLY A 51 0.04 -2.61 -6.33
CA GLY A 51 1.50 -2.53 -6.29
C GLY A 51 2.03 -1.53 -5.27
N HIS A 52 1.36 -0.37 -5.12
CA HIS A 52 1.70 0.59 -4.06
C HIS A 52 1.46 0.00 -2.67
N LEU A 53 0.31 -0.65 -2.45
CA LEU A 53 -0.04 -1.27 -1.18
C LEU A 53 1.00 -2.35 -0.78
N ASP A 54 1.35 -3.23 -1.71
CA ASP A 54 2.36 -4.27 -1.50
C ASP A 54 3.73 -3.67 -1.17
N GLY A 55 4.11 -2.60 -1.88
CA GLY A 55 5.35 -1.86 -1.64
C GLY A 55 5.41 -1.21 -0.25
N LEU A 56 4.34 -0.52 0.15
CA LEU A 56 4.23 0.12 1.47
C LEU A 56 4.27 -0.91 2.60
N LEU A 57 3.55 -2.03 2.45
CA LEU A 57 3.60 -3.13 3.41
C LEU A 57 4.98 -3.78 3.50
N GLY A 58 5.67 -3.93 2.37
CA GLY A 58 7.05 -4.41 2.32
C GLY A 58 8.02 -3.50 3.08
N GLN A 59 7.90 -2.18 2.89
CA GLN A 59 8.69 -1.19 3.63
C GLN A 59 8.40 -1.24 5.14
N LEU A 60 7.12 -1.30 5.53
CA LEU A 60 6.71 -1.39 6.93
C LEU A 60 7.28 -2.64 7.62
N ARG A 61 7.24 -3.80 6.94
CA ARG A 61 7.86 -5.04 7.45
C ARG A 61 9.36 -4.93 7.58
N SER A 62 10.05 -4.32 6.61
CA SER A 62 11.50 -4.09 6.68
C SER A 62 11.88 -3.17 7.84
N LEU A 63 11.07 -2.14 8.12
CA LEU A 63 11.27 -1.25 9.26
C LEU A 63 11.05 -1.99 10.59
N ASN A 64 10.01 -2.81 10.69
CA ASN A 64 9.68 -3.54 11.91
C ASN A 64 10.59 -4.76 12.17
N GLY A 65 11.14 -5.39 11.12
CA GLY A 65 12.03 -6.55 11.24
C GLY A 65 13.47 -6.20 11.61
N LYS A 66 13.94 -4.98 11.31
CA LYS A 66 15.31 -4.52 11.61
C LYS A 66 15.51 -4.05 13.05
N THR A 67 14.44 -3.89 13.83
CA THR A 67 14.53 -3.56 15.27
C THR A 67 14.86 -4.78 16.15
N ALA A 68 14.74 -6.01 15.63
CA ALA A 68 14.91 -7.24 16.40
C ALA A 68 16.35 -7.80 16.46
N THR A 69 17.31 -7.26 15.70
CA THR A 69 18.68 -7.81 15.61
C THR A 69 19.76 -6.94 16.25
N GLY A 70 19.39 -5.94 17.04
CA GLY A 70 20.34 -5.00 17.67
C GLY A 70 20.70 -5.28 19.14
N GLY A 71 20.31 -6.43 19.69
CA GLY A 71 20.54 -6.76 21.10
C GLY A 71 20.88 -8.22 21.32
N SER A 72 22.13 -8.61 21.02
CA SER A 72 22.72 -9.78 21.64
C SER A 72 24.16 -9.43 22.04
N LEU A 73 24.33 -9.24 23.35
CA LEU A 73 25.61 -9.23 24.04
C LEU A 73 26.42 -10.48 23.65
N ILE A 74 27.60 -10.29 23.08
CA ILE A 74 28.84 -10.97 23.49
C ILE A 74 29.98 -9.95 23.40
#